data_AF-A0A2V7ZJ64-F1
#
_entry.id   AF-A0A2V7ZJ64-F1
#
_cell.length_a   1.000
_cell.length_b   1.000
_cell.length_c   1.000
_cell.angle_alpha   90.00
_cell.angle_beta   90.00
_cell.angle_gamma   90.00
#
_symmetry.space_group_name_H-M   'P 1'
#
loop_
_entity.id
_entity.type
_entity.pdbx_description
1 polymer ?
#
loop_
_entity_poly.entity_id
_entity_poly.type
_entity_poly.pdbx_seq_one_letter_code
_entity_poly.pdbx_strand_id
1 'polypeptide(L)'
;MAVQNAETQQGKVSRRAALKAFGAGVGTVAALPWLSDEGLLAFARIQEANAATQPKVLTPPQFQTLEALVEMIIPADDRSPGAKQARVADYIDLLLSESEPEHTLRWIGGVAALDAEATARFRTPFVELTAAQSDAILHDISRNEIAPQSALEEFFVMAKQATIRGYYTSEIGIHQELRYKGNKFLREFVGCETEDGKDCPQCGQKRVE
;
A
#
# COMPACT_ATOMS: atom_id res chain seq x y z
N MET A 1 12.91 13.84 46.08
CA MET A 1 12.51 12.78 45.14
C MET A 1 12.05 13.44 43.87
N ALA A 2 12.95 13.56 42.88
CA ALA A 2 12.66 14.15 41.59
C ALA A 2 12.27 13.02 40.63
N VAL A 3 11.04 13.06 40.13
CA VAL A 3 10.60 12.24 39.00
C VAL A 3 10.80 13.11 37.76
N GLN A 4 11.80 12.79 36.96
CA GLN A 4 12.00 13.39 35.64
C GLN A 4 11.05 12.69 34.66
N ASN A 5 10.12 13.46 34.11
CA ASN A 5 9.30 13.05 32.97
C ASN A 5 10.19 13.05 31.72
N ALA A 6 10.37 11.88 31.11
CA ALA A 6 10.94 11.76 29.78
C ALA A 6 9.85 12.09 28.75
N GLU A 7 9.88 13.32 28.24
CA GLU A 7 9.07 13.70 27.07
C GLU A 7 9.62 13.02 25.82
N THR A 8 8.78 12.22 25.19
CA THR A 8 9.02 11.54 23.91
C THR A 8 9.18 12.60 22.82
N GLN A 9 10.39 12.74 22.26
CA GLN A 9 10.65 13.61 21.12
C GLN A 9 10.03 12.98 19.85
N GLN A 10 8.82 13.43 19.50
CA GLN A 10 8.21 13.17 18.21
C GLN A 10 9.05 13.81 17.09
N GLY A 11 9.47 13.00 16.11
CA GLY A 11 10.25 13.42 14.95
C GLY A 11 9.53 14.51 14.15
N LYS A 12 10.08 15.72 14.15
CA LYS A 12 9.57 16.85 13.35
C LYS A 12 10.27 16.86 12.00
N VAL A 13 9.51 16.58 10.93
CA VAL A 13 9.92 16.82 9.54
C VAL A 13 10.49 18.24 9.39
N SER A 14 11.68 18.34 8.78
CA SER A 14 12.29 19.65 8.54
C SER A 14 11.56 20.39 7.42
N ARG A 15 11.23 21.68 7.63
CA ARG A 15 10.61 22.55 6.61
C ARG A 15 11.35 22.52 5.26
N ARG A 16 12.68 22.29 5.29
CA ARG A 16 13.53 22.19 4.11
C ARG A 16 13.31 20.90 3.32
N ALA A 17 13.10 19.76 3.99
CA ALA A 17 12.82 18.49 3.34
C ALA A 17 11.45 18.53 2.63
N ALA A 18 10.43 19.06 3.32
CA ALA A 18 9.11 19.30 2.74
C ALA A 18 9.19 20.17 1.47
N LEU A 19 9.90 21.31 1.52
CA LEU A 19 10.03 22.20 0.35
C LEU A 19 10.76 21.55 -0.84
N LYS A 20 11.74 20.68 -0.60
CA LYS A 20 12.41 19.93 -1.68
C LYS A 20 11.49 18.91 -2.33
N ALA A 21 10.66 18.22 -1.55
CA ALA A 21 9.66 17.29 -2.08
C ALA A 21 8.58 18.02 -2.92
N PHE A 22 8.16 19.22 -2.50
CA PHE A 22 7.24 20.06 -3.28
C PHE A 22 7.82 20.52 -4.63
N GLY A 23 9.13 20.75 -4.72
CA GLY A 23 9.79 21.17 -5.95
C GLY A 23 9.75 20.14 -7.09
N ALA A 24 9.43 18.87 -6.78
CA ALA A 24 9.34 17.78 -7.76
C ALA A 24 7.98 17.69 -8.49
N GLY A 25 7.05 18.64 -8.27
CA GLY A 25 5.81 18.73 -9.05
C GLY A 25 4.65 17.83 -8.58
N VAL A 26 4.78 17.15 -7.44
CA VAL A 26 3.68 16.40 -6.83
C VAL A 26 2.73 17.37 -6.12
N GLY A 27 1.78 17.91 -6.87
CA GLY A 27 0.62 18.56 -6.28
C GLY A 27 -0.11 17.56 -5.37
N THR A 28 -0.47 18.00 -4.16
CA THR A 28 -1.37 17.32 -3.20
C THR A 28 -0.84 16.22 -2.27
N VAL A 29 0.33 16.37 -1.64
CA VAL A 29 0.53 15.69 -0.33
C VAL A 29 1.02 16.69 0.71
N ALA A 30 0.10 17.09 1.59
CA ALA A 30 0.45 17.68 2.87
C ALA A 30 1.50 16.77 3.53
N ALA A 31 2.68 17.33 3.82
CA ALA A 31 3.84 16.63 4.35
C ALA A 31 3.42 15.54 5.34
N LEU A 32 3.63 14.27 4.98
CA LEU A 32 3.30 13.10 5.79
C LEU A 32 4.09 13.21 7.11
N PRO A 33 3.49 13.73 8.20
CA PRO A 33 4.27 14.20 9.34
C PRO A 33 4.84 13.05 10.19
N TRP A 34 4.37 11.83 9.93
CA TRP A 34 4.84 10.59 10.55
C TRP A 34 6.04 9.96 9.84
N LEU A 35 6.42 10.43 8.64
CA LEU A 35 7.62 9.94 7.96
C LEU A 35 8.85 10.74 8.39
N SER A 36 9.99 10.06 8.51
CA SER A 36 11.30 10.68 8.61
C SER A 36 11.64 11.51 7.35
N ASP A 37 12.63 12.39 7.44
CA ASP A 37 13.13 13.14 6.27
C ASP A 37 13.63 12.18 5.16
N GLU A 38 14.20 11.03 5.52
CA GLU A 38 14.59 10.00 4.56
C GLU A 38 13.38 9.27 3.96
N GLY A 39 12.38 8.98 4.79
CA GLY A 39 11.12 8.36 4.38
C GLY A 39 10.35 9.23 3.38
N LEU A 40 10.33 10.55 3.57
CA LEU A 40 9.75 11.49 2.61
C LEU A 40 10.45 11.48 1.26
N LEU A 41 11.79 11.41 1.24
CA LEU A 41 12.54 11.31 0.00
C LEU A 41 12.33 9.96 -0.70
N ALA A 42 12.24 8.87 0.08
CA ALA A 42 11.91 7.56 -0.46
C ALA A 42 10.50 7.55 -1.06
N PHE A 43 9.52 8.12 -0.36
CA PHE A 43 8.16 8.28 -0.86
C PHE A 43 8.13 9.06 -2.17
N ALA A 44 8.82 10.21 -2.25
CA ALA A 44 8.90 11.00 -3.48
C ALA A 44 9.44 10.18 -4.67
N ARG A 45 10.47 9.35 -4.46
CA ARG A 45 11.00 8.45 -5.50
C ARG A 45 10.03 7.33 -5.88
N ILE A 46 9.19 6.88 -4.96
CA ILE A 46 8.16 5.88 -5.29
C ILE A 46 7.17 6.48 -6.31
N GLN A 47 6.89 7.77 -6.21
CA GLN A 47 6.01 8.49 -7.13
C GLN A 47 6.67 8.85 -8.48
N GLU A 48 7.99 8.75 -8.61
CA GLU A 48 8.68 9.00 -9.88
C GLU A 48 8.40 7.87 -10.88
N ALA A 49 7.90 8.24 -12.06
CA ALA A 49 7.65 7.29 -13.14
C ALA A 49 8.96 6.59 -13.55
N ASN A 50 8.97 5.26 -13.54
CA ASN A 50 10.11 4.39 -13.87
C ASN A 50 11.30 4.43 -12.89
N ALA A 51 11.13 4.97 -11.68
CA ALA A 51 12.19 4.83 -10.66
C ALA A 51 12.43 3.36 -10.33
N ALA A 52 13.70 2.97 -10.25
CA ALA A 52 14.07 1.61 -9.86
C ALA A 52 13.61 1.30 -8.43
N THR A 53 13.07 0.11 -8.24
CA THR A 53 12.74 -0.44 -6.91
C THR A 53 13.98 -0.49 -6.03
N GLN A 54 13.88 0.05 -4.82
CA GLN A 54 14.95 0.05 -3.83
C GLN A 54 14.40 -0.33 -2.46
N PRO A 55 14.32 -1.65 -2.15
CA PRO A 55 13.87 -2.10 -0.86
C PRO A 55 14.75 -1.53 0.27
N LYS A 56 14.11 -1.09 1.34
CA LYS A 56 14.66 -0.51 2.56
C LYS A 56 14.82 -1.55 3.65
N VAL A 57 13.84 -2.45 3.78
CA VAL A 57 13.80 -3.46 4.87
C VAL A 57 13.95 -4.86 4.31
N LEU A 58 13.13 -5.21 3.33
CA LEU A 58 13.07 -6.56 2.79
C LEU A 58 14.30 -6.85 1.93
N THR A 59 14.80 -8.08 2.04
CA THR A 59 15.79 -8.59 1.09
C THR A 59 15.16 -8.69 -0.31
N PRO A 60 15.95 -8.70 -1.40
CA PRO A 60 15.39 -8.80 -2.75
C PRO A 60 14.45 -10.01 -2.95
N PRO A 61 14.73 -11.23 -2.45
CA PRO A 61 13.79 -12.34 -2.55
C PRO A 61 12.49 -12.11 -1.76
N GLN A 62 12.58 -11.59 -0.53
CA GLN A 62 11.39 -11.27 0.27
C GLN A 62 10.53 -10.20 -0.40
N PHE A 63 11.17 -9.18 -0.98
CA PHE A 63 10.45 -8.14 -1.72
C PHE A 63 9.73 -8.72 -2.94
N GLN A 64 10.36 -9.62 -3.69
CA GLN A 64 9.72 -10.29 -4.83
C GLN A 64 8.51 -11.15 -4.41
N THR A 65 8.62 -11.88 -3.30
CA THR A 65 7.49 -12.62 -2.72
C THR A 65 6.37 -11.67 -2.30
N LEU A 66 6.68 -10.55 -1.65
CA LEU A 66 5.68 -9.54 -1.30
C LEU A 66 5.03 -8.93 -2.55
N GLU A 67 5.82 -8.58 -3.57
CA GLU A 67 5.31 -8.02 -4.83
C GLU A 67 4.35 -8.98 -5.54
N ALA A 68 4.68 -10.28 -5.58
CA ALA A 68 3.79 -11.31 -6.11
C ALA A 68 2.52 -11.46 -5.27
N LEU A 69 2.62 -11.42 -3.94
CA LEU A 69 1.48 -11.50 -3.03
C LEU A 69 0.51 -10.33 -3.26
N VAL A 70 1.00 -9.08 -3.28
CA VAL A 70 0.12 -7.92 -3.44
C VAL A 70 -0.55 -7.88 -4.80
N GLU A 71 0.15 -8.32 -5.86
CA GLU A 71 -0.43 -8.45 -7.20
C GLU A 71 -1.52 -9.52 -7.26
N MET A 72 -1.37 -10.64 -6.53
CA MET A 72 -2.43 -11.64 -6.44
C MET A 72 -3.67 -11.14 -5.68
N ILE A 73 -3.51 -10.20 -4.73
CA ILE A 73 -4.62 -9.63 -3.97
C ILE A 73 -5.40 -8.60 -4.80
N ILE A 74 -4.71 -7.76 -5.58
CA ILE A 74 -5.32 -6.81 -6.52
C ILE A 74 -4.57 -6.90 -7.87
N PRO A 75 -4.97 -7.83 -8.75
CA PRO A 75 -4.34 -8.00 -10.05
C PRO A 75 -4.77 -6.90 -11.02
N ALA A 76 -3.97 -6.67 -12.05
CA ALA A 76 -4.37 -5.85 -13.19
C ALA A 76 -5.57 -6.47 -13.93
N ASP A 77 -6.49 -5.62 -14.42
CA ASP A 77 -7.61 -6.01 -15.26
C ASP A 77 -7.84 -5.00 -16.39
N ASP A 78 -8.95 -5.14 -17.13
CA ASP A 78 -9.30 -4.24 -18.24
C ASP A 78 -9.59 -2.80 -17.79
N ARG A 79 -9.83 -2.58 -16.49
CA ARG A 79 -10.20 -1.29 -15.93
C ARG A 79 -9.01 -0.53 -15.37
N SER A 80 -8.09 -1.21 -14.68
CA SER A 80 -6.93 -0.56 -14.07
C SER A 80 -5.69 -1.47 -13.95
N PRO A 81 -4.48 -0.89 -13.92
CA PRO A 81 -3.27 -1.60 -13.54
C PRO A 81 -3.34 -2.16 -12.12
N GLY A 82 -2.61 -3.24 -11.83
CA GLY A 82 -2.64 -3.93 -10.53
C GLY A 82 -1.77 -3.30 -9.44
N ALA A 83 -1.72 -3.96 -8.29
CA ALA A 83 -0.93 -3.55 -7.12
C ALA A 83 0.56 -3.43 -7.41
N LYS A 84 1.10 -4.25 -8.32
CA LYS A 84 2.49 -4.17 -8.76
C LYS A 84 2.77 -2.87 -9.50
N GLN A 85 1.96 -2.51 -10.50
CA GLN A 85 2.13 -1.22 -11.20
C GLN A 85 1.85 -0.04 -10.28
N ALA A 86 0.95 -0.21 -9.30
CA ALA A 86 0.69 0.78 -8.25
C ALA A 86 1.79 0.85 -7.17
N ARG A 87 2.88 0.08 -7.30
CA ARG A 87 4.05 0.08 -6.40
C ARG A 87 3.70 -0.15 -4.92
N VAL A 88 2.71 -0.99 -4.69
CA VAL A 88 2.21 -1.27 -3.33
C VAL A 88 3.28 -1.95 -2.47
N ALA A 89 4.12 -2.81 -3.05
CA ALA A 89 5.23 -3.44 -2.33
C ALA A 89 6.28 -2.41 -1.88
N ASP A 90 6.63 -1.42 -2.72
CA ASP A 90 7.51 -0.32 -2.33
C ASP A 90 6.91 0.50 -1.16
N TYR A 91 5.61 0.79 -1.24
CA TYR A 91 4.89 1.51 -0.19
C TYR A 91 4.92 0.76 1.15
N ILE A 92 4.62 -0.54 1.14
CA ILE A 92 4.66 -1.36 2.35
C ILE A 92 6.07 -1.39 2.93
N ASP A 93 7.08 -1.71 2.12
CA ASP A 93 8.47 -1.78 2.58
C ASP A 93 8.99 -0.44 3.14
N LEU A 94 8.58 0.69 2.54
CA LEU A 94 8.82 2.02 3.11
C LEU A 94 8.17 2.18 4.48
N LEU A 95 6.88 1.81 4.64
CA LEU A 95 6.22 1.89 5.94
C LEU A 95 6.90 1.02 7.00
N LEU A 96 7.41 -0.16 6.61
CA LEU A 96 8.16 -1.02 7.52
C LEU A 96 9.47 -0.39 7.98
N SER A 97 10.11 0.44 7.14
CA SER A 97 11.31 1.18 7.53
C SER A 97 11.05 2.29 8.56
N GLU A 98 9.79 2.72 8.67
CA GLU A 98 9.32 3.77 9.58
C GLU A 98 8.48 3.20 10.74
N SER A 99 8.42 1.86 10.86
CA SER A 99 7.63 1.16 11.87
C SER A 99 8.49 0.71 13.06
N GLU A 100 7.82 0.41 14.17
CA GLU A 100 8.47 -0.22 15.33
C GLU A 100 9.08 -1.59 14.94
N PRO A 101 10.27 -1.95 15.46
CA PRO A 101 10.98 -3.16 15.04
C PRO A 101 10.17 -4.45 15.13
N GLU A 102 9.29 -4.56 16.12
CA GLU A 102 8.44 -5.73 16.30
C GLU A 102 7.42 -5.90 15.17
N HIS A 103 6.85 -4.78 14.66
CA HIS A 103 5.96 -4.82 13.50
C HIS A 103 6.72 -5.27 12.25
N THR A 104 7.91 -4.73 12.05
CA THR A 104 8.79 -5.08 10.93
C THR A 104 9.18 -6.56 10.94
N LEU A 105 9.52 -7.11 12.11
CA LEU A 105 9.85 -8.53 12.26
C LEU A 105 8.65 -9.44 11.96
N ARG A 106 7.42 -9.04 12.35
CA ARG A 106 6.21 -9.80 11.99
C ARG A 106 6.01 -9.88 10.48
N TRP A 107 6.27 -8.81 9.75
CA TRP A 107 6.21 -8.81 8.29
C TRP A 107 7.28 -9.69 7.64
N ILE A 108 8.53 -9.57 8.08
CA ILE A 108 9.63 -10.42 7.59
C ILE A 108 9.31 -11.90 7.82
N GLY A 109 8.84 -12.25 9.01
CA GLY A 109 8.45 -13.61 9.36
C GLY A 109 7.27 -14.12 8.52
N GLY A 110 6.26 -13.29 8.29
CA GLY A 110 5.10 -13.65 7.48
C GLY A 110 5.41 -13.85 6.00
N VAL A 111 6.24 -13.00 5.41
CA VAL A 111 6.73 -13.17 4.02
C VAL A 111 7.51 -14.48 3.89
N ALA A 112 8.39 -14.77 4.85
CA ALA A 112 9.14 -16.02 4.87
C ALA A 112 8.22 -17.24 5.07
N ALA A 113 7.18 -17.14 5.90
CA ALA A 113 6.22 -18.21 6.12
C ALA A 113 5.39 -18.52 4.85
N LEU A 114 5.01 -17.49 4.08
CA LEU A 114 4.32 -17.68 2.81
C LEU A 114 5.19 -18.42 1.79
N ASP A 115 6.46 -18.03 1.67
CA ASP A 115 7.41 -18.70 0.77
C ASP A 115 7.72 -20.15 1.21
N ALA A 116 7.79 -20.37 2.52
CA ALA A 116 7.94 -21.70 3.10
C ALA A 116 6.72 -22.59 2.83
N GLU A 117 5.50 -22.06 2.92
CA GLU A 117 4.27 -22.80 2.59
C GLU A 117 4.23 -23.19 1.10
N ALA A 118 4.58 -22.26 0.21
CA ALA A 118 4.72 -22.54 -1.22
C ALA A 118 5.73 -23.66 -1.49
N THR A 119 6.90 -23.55 -0.86
CA THR A 119 7.97 -24.57 -0.99
C THR A 119 7.53 -25.91 -0.42
N ALA A 120 6.82 -25.94 0.72
CA ALA A 120 6.34 -27.17 1.33
C ALA A 120 5.29 -27.87 0.45
N ARG A 121 4.30 -27.12 -0.05
CA ARG A 121 3.16 -27.64 -0.81
C ARG A 121 3.51 -27.99 -2.25
N PHE A 122 4.37 -27.19 -2.90
CA PHE A 122 4.62 -27.28 -4.34
C PHE A 122 6.10 -27.43 -4.72
N ARG A 123 7.04 -27.40 -3.75
CA ARG A 123 8.50 -27.48 -4.00
C ARG A 123 9.05 -26.33 -4.86
N THR A 124 8.37 -25.19 -4.83
CA THR A 124 8.68 -24.01 -5.63
C THR A 124 8.46 -22.76 -4.77
N PRO A 125 9.35 -21.73 -4.85
CA PRO A 125 9.14 -20.46 -4.17
C PRO A 125 7.82 -19.81 -4.57
N PHE A 126 7.21 -19.01 -3.69
CA PHE A 126 5.88 -18.44 -3.94
C PHE A 126 5.81 -17.60 -5.22
N VAL A 127 6.87 -16.82 -5.50
CA VAL A 127 6.96 -15.96 -6.69
C VAL A 127 7.01 -16.75 -8.01
N GLU A 128 7.36 -18.03 -7.97
CA GLU A 128 7.45 -18.91 -9.15
C GLU A 128 6.22 -19.82 -9.31
N LEU A 129 5.25 -19.73 -8.40
CA LEU A 129 4.03 -20.52 -8.50
C LEU A 129 3.16 -20.08 -9.69
N THR A 130 2.43 -21.04 -10.25
CA THR A 130 1.34 -20.74 -11.18
C THR A 130 0.21 -20.02 -10.44
N ALA A 131 -0.60 -19.24 -11.17
CA ALA A 131 -1.75 -18.54 -10.58
C ALA A 131 -2.69 -19.46 -9.79
N ALA A 132 -2.93 -20.69 -10.28
CA ALA A 132 -3.75 -21.69 -9.59
C ALA A 132 -3.12 -22.21 -8.29
N GLN A 133 -1.79 -22.33 -8.23
CA GLN A 133 -1.09 -22.76 -7.02
C GLN A 133 -1.05 -21.64 -5.98
N SER A 134 -0.80 -20.41 -6.40
CA SER A 134 -0.88 -19.23 -5.53
C SER A 134 -2.29 -19.06 -4.98
N ASP A 135 -3.31 -19.14 -5.84
CA ASP A 135 -4.72 -19.10 -5.46
C ASP A 135 -5.06 -20.18 -4.43
N ALA A 136 -4.60 -21.42 -4.62
CA ALA A 136 -4.85 -22.49 -3.66
C ALA A 136 -4.30 -22.18 -2.25
N ILE A 137 -3.12 -21.55 -2.13
CA ILE A 137 -2.57 -21.11 -0.84
C ILE A 137 -3.40 -19.97 -0.27
N LEU A 138 -3.64 -18.91 -1.05
CA LEU A 138 -4.34 -17.71 -0.60
C LEU A 138 -5.81 -18.01 -0.23
N HIS A 139 -6.48 -18.87 -0.99
CA HIS A 139 -7.82 -19.37 -0.69
C HIS A 139 -7.86 -20.11 0.65
N ASP A 140 -6.84 -20.92 0.97
CA ASP A 140 -6.83 -21.66 2.22
C ASP A 140 -6.57 -20.75 3.43
N ILE A 141 -5.61 -19.82 3.34
CA ILE A 141 -5.27 -18.91 4.45
C ILE A 141 -6.25 -17.74 4.63
N SER A 142 -7.16 -17.52 3.68
CA SER A 142 -8.23 -16.50 3.78
C SER A 142 -9.50 -17.01 4.48
N ARG A 143 -9.63 -18.30 4.78
CA ARG A 143 -10.88 -18.88 5.32
C ARG A 143 -11.28 -18.31 6.67
N ASN A 144 -10.30 -17.94 7.49
CA ASN A 144 -10.51 -17.52 8.88
C ASN A 144 -10.20 -16.03 9.09
N GLU A 145 -10.38 -15.15 8.09
CA GLU A 145 -10.00 -13.73 8.17
C GLU A 145 -10.55 -12.98 9.40
N ILE A 146 -11.74 -13.35 9.91
CA ILE A 146 -12.36 -12.73 11.09
C ILE A 146 -11.64 -13.16 12.38
N ALA A 147 -11.19 -14.42 12.44
CA ALA A 147 -10.53 -15.00 13.60
C ALA A 147 -9.42 -15.96 13.13
N PRO A 148 -8.27 -15.43 12.70
CA PRO A 148 -7.15 -16.23 12.23
C PRO A 148 -6.72 -17.28 13.27
N GLN A 149 -6.38 -18.47 12.80
CA GLN A 149 -6.01 -19.64 13.60
C GLN A 149 -4.52 -19.98 13.46
N SER A 150 -3.78 -19.29 12.59
CA SER A 150 -2.34 -19.47 12.41
C SER A 150 -1.64 -18.14 12.10
N ALA A 151 -0.32 -18.09 12.32
CA ALA A 151 0.49 -16.93 12.00
C ALA A 151 0.46 -16.57 10.50
N LEU A 152 0.28 -17.55 9.61
CA LEU A 152 0.19 -17.30 8.18
C LEU A 152 -1.17 -16.68 7.79
N GLU A 153 -2.25 -17.10 8.43
CA GLU A 153 -3.57 -16.46 8.28
C GLU A 153 -3.56 -15.03 8.85
N GLU A 154 -2.93 -14.80 10.01
CA GLU A 154 -2.74 -13.46 10.59
C GLU A 154 -1.95 -12.56 9.64
N PHE A 155 -0.85 -13.08 9.07
CA PHE A 155 -0.06 -12.38 8.08
C PHE A 155 -0.87 -12.03 6.84
N PHE A 156 -1.69 -12.95 6.33
CA PHE A 156 -2.53 -12.70 5.16
C PHE A 156 -3.52 -11.56 5.41
N VAL A 157 -4.19 -11.54 6.57
CA VAL A 157 -5.10 -10.44 6.94
C VAL A 157 -4.37 -9.10 6.94
N MET A 158 -3.20 -9.04 7.58
CA MET A 158 -2.37 -7.84 7.65
C MET A 158 -1.92 -7.39 6.25
N ALA A 159 -1.43 -8.33 5.43
CA ALA A 159 -0.96 -8.06 4.08
C ALA A 159 -2.09 -7.58 3.15
N LYS A 160 -3.27 -8.19 3.23
CA LYS A 160 -4.46 -7.79 2.48
C LYS A 160 -4.90 -6.37 2.84
N GLN A 161 -4.98 -6.05 4.14
CA GLN A 161 -5.36 -4.70 4.58
C GLN A 161 -4.36 -3.64 4.12
N ALA A 162 -3.06 -3.93 4.23
CA ALA A 162 -2.00 -3.03 3.77
C ALA A 162 -2.04 -2.85 2.23
N THR A 163 -2.32 -3.92 1.49
CA THR A 163 -2.45 -3.90 0.03
C THR A 163 -3.61 -3.04 -0.42
N ILE A 164 -4.79 -3.24 0.17
CA ILE A 164 -6.00 -2.44 -0.12
C ILE A 164 -5.73 -0.97 0.17
N ARG A 165 -5.11 -0.65 1.31
CA ARG A 165 -4.79 0.72 1.69
C ARG A 165 -3.79 1.34 0.72
N GLY A 166 -2.69 0.67 0.41
CA GLY A 166 -1.66 1.16 -0.51
C GLY A 166 -2.23 1.37 -1.91
N TYR A 167 -3.02 0.42 -2.41
CA TYR A 167 -3.62 0.51 -3.74
C TYR A 167 -4.62 1.65 -3.86
N TYR A 168 -5.65 1.71 -3.00
CA TYR A 168 -6.69 2.73 -3.12
C TYR A 168 -6.27 4.14 -2.65
N THR A 169 -5.05 4.30 -2.14
CA THR A 169 -4.43 5.62 -1.91
C THR A 169 -3.38 5.98 -2.96
N SER A 170 -3.06 5.07 -3.88
CA SER A 170 -2.22 5.35 -5.05
C SER A 170 -3.00 6.12 -6.13
N GLU A 171 -2.29 6.76 -7.05
CA GLU A 171 -2.89 7.42 -8.22
C GLU A 171 -3.71 6.43 -9.07
N ILE A 172 -3.19 5.22 -9.28
CA ILE A 172 -3.88 4.15 -10.02
C ILE A 172 -5.21 3.80 -9.34
N GLY A 173 -5.18 3.46 -8.05
CA GLY A 173 -6.38 3.04 -7.34
C GLY A 173 -7.41 4.16 -7.16
N ILE A 174 -6.98 5.38 -6.82
CA ILE A 174 -7.92 6.47 -6.54
C ILE A 174 -8.50 7.10 -7.81
N HIS A 175 -7.69 7.30 -8.86
CA HIS A 175 -8.10 8.06 -10.04
C HIS A 175 -8.44 7.18 -11.26
N GLN A 176 -7.81 6.02 -11.42
CA GLN A 176 -8.09 5.14 -12.57
C GLN A 176 -9.16 4.10 -12.22
N GLU A 177 -8.96 3.40 -11.09
CA GLU A 177 -9.91 2.38 -10.62
C GLU A 177 -11.18 3.03 -10.07
N LEU A 178 -11.08 3.76 -8.94
CA LEU A 178 -12.26 4.36 -8.29
C LEU A 178 -12.85 5.54 -9.08
N ARG A 179 -12.05 6.19 -9.94
CA ARG A 179 -12.40 7.44 -10.64
C ARG A 179 -12.91 8.51 -9.67
N TYR A 180 -12.31 8.58 -8.49
CA TYR A 180 -12.71 9.52 -7.45
C TYR A 180 -12.48 10.96 -7.92
N LYS A 181 -13.54 11.78 -7.82
CA LYS A 181 -13.55 13.20 -8.24
C LYS A 181 -13.63 14.20 -7.09
N GLY A 182 -13.77 13.72 -5.86
CA GLY A 182 -13.88 14.55 -4.66
C GLY A 182 -12.56 15.25 -4.29
N ASN A 183 -12.59 16.07 -3.24
CA ASN A 183 -11.45 16.91 -2.80
C ASN A 183 -10.88 17.86 -3.87
N LYS A 184 -11.63 18.08 -4.96
CA LYS A 184 -11.32 19.09 -5.97
C LYS A 184 -11.75 20.46 -5.45
N PHE A 185 -10.86 21.44 -5.55
CA PHE A 185 -11.21 22.83 -5.24
C PHE A 185 -12.33 23.33 -6.17
N LEU A 186 -13.42 23.78 -5.57
CA LEU A 186 -14.54 24.41 -6.26
C LEU A 186 -14.59 25.88 -5.86
N ARG A 187 -14.67 26.78 -6.85
CA ARG A 187 -14.78 28.23 -6.60
C ARG A 187 -16.16 28.63 -6.09
N GLU A 188 -17.17 27.85 -6.44
CA GLU A 188 -18.56 28.04 -6.04
C GLU A 188 -19.24 26.67 -5.86
N PHE A 189 -20.34 26.65 -5.12
CA PHE A 189 -21.11 25.43 -4.91
C PHE A 189 -21.89 25.07 -6.18
N VAL A 190 -21.45 24.01 -6.87
CA VAL A 190 -22.08 23.52 -8.12
C VAL A 190 -23.22 22.53 -7.89
N GLY A 191 -23.41 22.06 -6.65
CA GLY A 191 -24.42 21.05 -6.34
C GLY A 191 -24.14 19.66 -6.91
N CYS A 192 -25.15 18.80 -6.89
CA CYS A 192 -25.11 17.48 -7.52
C CYS A 192 -25.94 17.54 -8.81
N GLU A 193 -25.29 17.34 -9.95
CA GLU A 193 -25.89 17.37 -11.29
C GLU A 193 -26.21 15.95 -11.79
N THR A 194 -26.56 15.03 -10.88
CA THR A 194 -26.99 13.69 -11.30
C THR A 194 -28.38 13.83 -11.92
N GLU A 195 -28.48 13.64 -13.23
CA GLU A 195 -29.74 13.66 -14.00
C GLU A 195 -30.09 12.25 -14.47
N ASP A 196 -31.34 12.05 -14.89
CA ASP A 196 -31.80 10.77 -15.45
C ASP A 196 -30.89 10.34 -16.63
N GLY A 197 -30.08 9.30 -16.38
CA GLY A 197 -29.16 8.71 -17.35
C GLY A 197 -27.74 9.29 -17.40
N LYS A 198 -27.37 10.25 -16.53
CA LYS A 198 -26.01 10.84 -16.50
C LYS A 198 -25.44 10.92 -15.09
N ASP A 199 -24.25 10.34 -14.89
CA ASP A 199 -23.47 10.51 -13.67
C ASP A 199 -23.05 11.96 -13.48
N CYS A 200 -23.00 12.44 -12.24
CA CYS A 200 -22.58 13.81 -11.97
C CYS A 200 -21.12 14.03 -12.42
N PRO A 201 -20.84 15.01 -13.30
CA PRO A 201 -19.48 15.27 -13.77
C PRO A 201 -18.57 15.79 -12.66
N GLN A 202 -19.15 16.44 -11.63
CA GLN A 202 -18.42 17.10 -10.55
C GLN A 202 -18.05 16.14 -9.40
N CYS A 203 -19.03 15.51 -8.78
CA CYS A 203 -18.78 14.63 -7.63
C CYS A 203 -18.63 13.15 -8.01
N GLY A 204 -19.00 12.76 -9.23
CA GLY A 204 -18.95 11.36 -9.68
C GLY A 204 -20.03 10.46 -9.07
N GLN A 205 -21.04 11.03 -8.42
CA GLN A 205 -22.20 10.29 -7.94
C GLN A 205 -22.82 9.53 -9.11
N LYS A 206 -22.88 8.21 -8.97
CA LYS A 206 -23.53 7.32 -9.92
C LYS A 206 -25.03 7.31 -9.67
N ARG A 207 -25.81 7.13 -10.73
CA ARG A 207 -27.24 6.86 -10.60
C ARG A 207 -27.45 5.62 -9.71
N VAL A 208 -28.49 5.62 -8.89
CA VAL A 208 -29.00 4.39 -8.27
C VAL A 208 -29.80 3.67 -9.36
N GLU A 209 -29.45 2.42 -9.65
CA GLU A 209 -30.20 1.58 -10.59
C GLU A 209 -31.59 1.21 -10.08
#